data_AF-A0A9E0VVE8-F1
#
_entry.id   AF-A0A9E0VVE8-F1
#
_cell.length_a   1.000
_cell.length_b   1.000
_cell.length_c   1.000
_cell.angle_alpha   90.00
_cell.angle_beta   90.00
_cell.angle_gamma   90.00
#
_symmetry.space_group_name_H-M   'P 1'
#
loop_
_entity.id
_entity.type
_entity.pdbx_description
1 polymer ?
#
loop_
_entity_poly.entity_id
_entity_poly.type
_entity_poly.pdbx_seq_one_letter_code
_entity_poly.pdbx_strand_id
1 'polypeptide(L)'
;MVKLGNTHQLRVSKAVDFGFYLDAHELGDVLLPKKFAPKDLAIGDLLYVFLYLDSEDRPIATTQQPKAKVGEFAFLKAVARTHVGAFLDWGLDKDILV
;
A
#
# COMPACT_ATOMS: atom_id res chain seq x y z
N MET A 1 -12.17 10.85 -4.76
CA MET A 1 -11.10 10.58 -5.74
C MET A 1 -10.04 9.75 -5.04
N VAL A 2 -9.84 8.51 -5.49
CA VAL A 2 -8.85 7.60 -4.92
C VAL A 2 -7.48 7.98 -5.45
N LYS A 3 -6.48 8.06 -4.59
CA LYS A 3 -5.14 8.56 -4.92
C LYS A 3 -4.06 7.72 -4.24
N LEU A 4 -2.95 7.51 -4.94
CA LEU A 4 -1.72 6.94 -4.38
C LEU A 4 -1.17 7.83 -3.26
N GLY A 5 -0.39 7.22 -2.37
CA GLY A 5 0.22 7.89 -1.23
C GLY A 5 -0.77 8.30 -0.14
N ASN A 6 -1.97 7.71 -0.13
CA ASN A 6 -3.06 8.02 0.79
C ASN A 6 -3.80 6.74 1.23
N THR A 7 -4.50 6.85 2.36
CA THR A 7 -5.37 5.77 2.87
C THR A 7 -6.80 6.00 2.39
N HIS A 8 -7.43 4.96 1.85
CA HIS A 8 -8.82 4.98 1.40
C HIS A 8 -9.58 3.78 1.94
N GLN A 9 -10.89 3.93 2.10
CA GLN A 9 -11.78 2.81 2.38
C GLN A 9 -12.24 2.22 1.04
N LEU A 10 -11.81 1.01 0.72
CA LEU A 10 -12.12 0.35 -0.56
C LEU A 10 -12.94 -0.92 -0.32
N ARG A 11 -13.74 -1.30 -1.31
CA ARG A 11 -14.55 -2.53 -1.28
C ARG A 11 -13.80 -3.69 -1.89
N VAL A 12 -13.86 -4.85 -1.25
CA VAL A 12 -13.35 -6.10 -1.83
C VAL A 12 -14.22 -6.52 -3.01
N SER A 13 -13.66 -6.52 -4.21
CA SER A 13 -14.34 -6.89 -5.46
C SER A 13 -14.16 -8.37 -5.80
N LYS A 14 -13.01 -8.97 -5.44
CA LYS A 14 -12.68 -10.37 -5.76
C LYS A 14 -11.70 -10.97 -4.76
N ALA A 15 -11.85 -12.26 -4.46
CA ALA A 15 -10.88 -13.06 -3.72
C ALA A 15 -10.12 -14.01 -4.65
N VAL A 16 -8.81 -14.13 -4.44
CA VAL A 16 -7.90 -15.05 -5.15
C VAL A 16 -6.92 -15.69 -4.16
N ASP A 17 -6.21 -16.74 -4.58
CA ASP A 17 -5.36 -17.53 -3.66
C ASP A 17 -4.28 -16.70 -2.95
N PHE A 18 -3.78 -15.66 -3.62
CA PHE A 18 -2.69 -14.80 -3.16
C PHE A 18 -3.15 -13.44 -2.60
N GLY A 19 -4.46 -13.18 -2.51
CA GLY A 19 -4.97 -11.92 -1.95
C GLY A 19 -6.38 -11.55 -2.39
N PHE A 20 -6.66 -10.26 -2.35
CA PHE A 20 -7.97 -9.69 -2.64
C PHE A 20 -7.82 -8.52 -3.59
N TYR A 21 -8.68 -8.41 -4.59
CA TYR A 21 -8.79 -7.19 -5.38
C TYR A 21 -9.78 -6.25 -4.74
N LEU A 22 -9.43 -4.96 -4.72
CA LEU A 22 -10.21 -3.87 -4.17
C LEU A 22 -10.60 -2.92 -5.30
N ASP A 23 -11.87 -2.50 -5.33
CA ASP A 23 -12.35 -1.49 -6.27
C ASP A 23 -11.78 -0.12 -5.87
N ALA A 24 -10.79 0.36 -6.64
CA ALA A 24 -10.16 1.67 -6.48
C ALA A 24 -10.67 2.68 -7.53
N HIS A 25 -11.85 2.45 -8.10
CA HIS A 25 -12.50 3.31 -9.08
C HIS A 25 -11.62 3.61 -10.30
N GLU A 26 -11.16 4.85 -10.46
CA GLU A 26 -10.35 5.30 -11.60
C GLU A 26 -8.97 4.63 -11.69
N LEU A 27 -8.46 4.09 -10.57
CA LEU A 27 -7.22 3.30 -10.55
C LEU A 27 -7.43 1.83 -10.95
N GLY A 28 -8.68 1.42 -11.18
CA GLY A 28 -9.06 0.03 -11.45
C GLY A 28 -9.05 -0.85 -10.21
N ASP A 29 -8.92 -2.16 -10.43
CA ASP A 29 -8.78 -3.14 -9.35
C ASP A 29 -7.35 -3.16 -8.80
N VAL A 30 -7.20 -2.92 -7.50
CA VAL A 30 -5.90 -2.92 -6.81
C VAL A 30 -5.76 -4.15 -5.93
N LEU A 31 -4.62 -4.82 -6.02
CA LEU A 31 -4.35 -6.02 -5.21
C LEU A 31 -3.97 -5.65 -3.76
N LEU A 32 -4.65 -6.29 -2.81
CA LEU A 32 -4.23 -6.44 -1.42
C LEU A 32 -3.63 -7.85 -1.23
N PRO A 33 -2.30 -7.98 -1.06
CA PRO A 33 -1.67 -9.26 -0.79
C PRO A 33 -2.23 -9.94 0.46
N LYS A 34 -2.39 -11.27 0.41
CA LYS A 34 -2.97 -12.08 1.49
C LYS A 34 -2.29 -11.87 2.85
N LYS A 35 -0.98 -11.64 2.88
CA LYS A 35 -0.22 -11.38 4.11
C LYS A 35 -0.66 -10.11 4.85
N PHE A 36 -1.31 -9.17 4.16
CA PHE A 36 -1.83 -7.92 4.71
C PHE A 36 -3.36 -7.95 4.86
N ALA A 37 -4.02 -9.04 4.48
CA ALA A 37 -5.46 -9.16 4.63
C ALA A 37 -5.82 -9.61 6.06
N PRO A 38 -6.86 -9.04 6.67
CA PRO A 38 -7.50 -9.63 7.86
C PRO A 38 -7.95 -11.07 7.58
N LYS A 39 -7.95 -11.92 8.61
CA LYS A 39 -8.25 -13.36 8.47
C LYS A 39 -9.63 -13.65 7.90
N ASP A 40 -10.62 -12.85 8.29
CA ASP A 40 -12.03 -13.06 7.95
C ASP A 40 -12.52 -12.11 6.86
N LEU A 41 -11.60 -11.53 6.06
CA LEU A 41 -11.95 -10.62 4.98
C LEU A 41 -12.70 -11.35 3.86
N ALA A 42 -13.90 -10.87 3.53
CA ALA A 42 -14.76 -11.45 2.51
C ALA A 42 -15.03 -10.48 1.35
N ILE A 43 -15.52 -11.02 0.24
CA ILE A 43 -15.98 -10.22 -0.90
C ILE A 43 -17.16 -9.35 -0.46
N GLY A 44 -17.15 -8.07 -0.82
CA GLY A 44 -18.15 -7.09 -0.44
C GLY A 44 -17.78 -6.26 0.80
N ASP A 45 -16.83 -6.71 1.61
CA ASP A 45 -16.37 -5.97 2.78
C ASP A 45 -15.67 -4.66 2.40
N LEU A 46 -15.73 -3.70 3.32
CA LEU A 46 -15.02 -2.44 3.22
C LEU A 46 -13.87 -2.42 4.22
N LEU A 47 -12.68 -2.01 3.77
CA LEU A 47 -11.53 -1.86 4.65
C LEU A 47 -10.64 -0.68 4.27
N TYR A 48 -9.96 -0.12 5.26
CA TYR A 48 -8.99 0.95 5.07
C TYR A 48 -7.66 0.36 4.61
N VAL A 49 -7.18 0.82 3.45
CA VAL A 49 -5.88 0.45 2.89
C VAL A 49 -5.09 1.67 2.46
N PHE A 50 -3.78 1.62 2.61
CA PHE A 50 -2.86 2.56 2.02
C PHE A 50 -2.49 2.12 0.60
N LEU A 51 -2.59 3.04 -0.35
CA LEU A 51 -2.28 2.78 -1.76
C LEU A 51 -0.90 3.33 -2.12
N TYR A 52 -0.05 2.49 -2.71
CA TYR A 52 1.29 2.86 -3.15
C TYR A 52 1.70 2.06 -4.39
N LEU A 53 2.97 2.20 -4.81
CA LEU A 53 3.52 1.46 -5.95
C LEU A 53 4.42 0.32 -5.47
N ASP A 54 4.23 -0.86 -6.06
CA ASP A 54 5.10 -2.02 -5.84
C ASP A 54 6.48 -1.84 -6.50
N SER A 55 7.22 -2.93 -6.71
CA SER A 55 8.53 -2.89 -7.38
C SER A 55 8.44 -2.82 -8.91
N GLU A 56 7.26 -3.05 -9.49
CA GLU A 56 7.00 -3.02 -10.94
C GLU A 56 6.15 -1.80 -11.32
N ASP A 57 6.15 -0.76 -10.48
CA ASP A 57 5.39 0.48 -10.64
C ASP A 57 3.86 0.28 -10.81
N ARG A 58 3.31 -0.77 -10.21
CA ARG A 58 1.86 -1.02 -10.20
C ARG A 58 1.22 -0.56 -8.89
N PRO A 59 0.00 0.01 -8.94
CA PRO A 59 -0.79 0.26 -7.75
C PRO A 59 -1.00 -1.01 -6.92
N ILE A 60 -0.72 -0.91 -5.63
CA ILE A 60 -0.89 -1.99 -4.65
C ILE A 60 -1.44 -1.43 -3.34
N ALA A 61 -2.22 -2.25 -2.64
CA ALA A 61 -2.84 -1.92 -1.37
C ALA A 61 -2.13 -2.67 -0.22
N THR A 62 -2.04 -2.01 0.94
CA THR A 62 -1.62 -2.63 2.21
C THR A 62 -2.46 -2.11 3.37
N THR A 63 -2.65 -2.95 4.40
CA THR A 63 -3.22 -2.54 5.70
C THR A 63 -2.15 -2.03 6.67
N GLN A 64 -0.87 -2.15 6.30
CA GLN A 64 0.21 -1.50 7.04
C GLN A 64 0.06 0.02 6.99
N GLN A 65 0.51 0.67 8.06
CA GLN A 65 0.46 2.12 8.18
C GLN A 65 1.85 2.70 7.90
N PRO A 66 2.00 3.54 6.86
CA PRO A 66 3.24 4.25 6.66
C PRO A 66 3.43 5.33 7.72
N LYS A 67 4.68 5.71 7.98
CA LYS A 67 5.05 6.77 8.92
C LYS A 67 4.75 8.18 8.39
N ALA A 68 4.52 8.33 7.09
CA ALA A 68 4.13 9.58 6.45
C ALA A 68 3.29 9.31 5.19
N LYS A 69 2.42 10.25 4.85
CA LYS A 69 1.63 10.28 3.61
C LYS A 69 2.03 11.46 2.72
N VAL A 70 1.52 11.49 1.50
CA VAL A 70 1.76 12.61 0.58
C VAL A 70 1.27 13.92 1.21
N GLY A 71 2.18 14.91 1.31
CA GLY A 71 1.92 16.20 1.94
C GLY A 71 2.31 16.29 3.41
N GLU A 72 2.75 15.18 4.02
CA GLU A 72 3.25 15.14 5.40
C GLU A 72 4.78 15.09 5.44
N PHE A 73 5.35 15.37 6.61
CA PHE A 73 6.77 15.19 6.89
C PHE A 73 6.96 14.26 8.09
N ALA A 74 8.01 13.46 8.08
CA ALA A 74 8.36 12.59 9.20
C ALA A 74 9.89 12.38 9.28
N PHE A 75 10.36 12.07 10.49
CA PHE A 75 11.72 11.56 10.69
C PHE A 75 11.74 10.06 10.42
N LEU A 76 12.57 9.63 9.47
CA LEU A 76 12.71 8.24 9.06
C LEU A 76 14.13 7.73 9.33
N LYS A 77 14.23 6.43 9.63
CA LYS A 77 15.52 5.78 9.86
C LYS A 77 16.15 5.45 8.50
N ALA A 78 17.40 5.87 8.28
CA ALA A 78 18.19 5.39 7.16
C ALA A 78 18.60 3.93 7.41
N VAL A 79 18.22 3.03 6.49
CA VAL A 79 18.49 1.59 6.59
C VAL A 79 19.53 1.11 5.60
N ALA A 80 19.74 1.83 4.49
CA ALA A 80 20.84 1.57 3.58
C ALA A 80 21.34 2.86 2.90
N ARG A 81 22.60 2.83 2.47
CA ARG A 81 23.20 3.87 1.63
C ARG A 81 23.81 3.22 0.39
N THR A 82 23.48 3.75 -0.77
CA THR A 82 23.96 3.29 -2.07
C THR A 82 24.56 4.45 -2.85
N HIS A 83 25.07 4.19 -4.05
CA HIS A 83 25.54 5.23 -4.96
C HIS A 83 24.40 6.05 -5.58
N VAL A 84 23.17 5.51 -5.60
CA VAL A 84 21.99 6.17 -6.16
C VAL A 84 21.31 7.08 -5.11
N GLY A 85 21.43 6.74 -3.83
CA GLY A 85 20.77 7.46 -2.74
C GLY A 85 20.74 6.67 -1.44
N ALA A 86 19.90 7.10 -0.50
CA ALA A 86 19.66 6.43 0.77
C ALA A 86 18.27 5.79 0.81
N PHE A 87 18.16 4.63 1.44
CA PHE A 87 16.88 3.98 1.69
C PHE A 87 16.43 4.27 3.11
N LEU A 88 15.19 4.72 3.27
CA LEU A 88 14.57 5.10 4.53
C LEU A 88 13.41 4.16 4.87
N ASP A 89 13.42 3.63 6.10
CA ASP A 89 12.31 2.87 6.66
C ASP A 89 11.15 3.81 7.00
N TRP A 90 10.09 3.70 6.21
CA TRP A 90 8.83 4.42 6.36
C TRP A 90 7.67 3.54 6.84
N GLY A 91 7.94 2.34 7.36
CA GLY A 91 6.94 1.46 7.96
C GLY A 91 6.22 0.48 7.01
N LEU A 92 6.59 0.47 5.73
CA LEU A 92 6.14 -0.55 4.77
C LEU A 92 7.30 -1.50 4.41
N ASP A 93 6.98 -2.66 3.83
CA ASP A 93 7.97 -3.66 3.42
C ASP A 93 8.98 -3.15 2.37
N LYS A 94 8.63 -2.11 1.61
CA LYS A 94 9.50 -1.46 0.63
C LYS A 94 10.02 -0.17 1.25
N ASP A 95 11.33 0.04 1.32
CA ASP A 95 11.92 1.31 1.77
C ASP A 95 11.78 2.42 0.73
N ILE A 96 11.74 3.69 1.19
CA ILE A 96 11.75 4.86 0.30
C ILE A 96 13.18 5.19 -0.09
N LEU A 97 13.44 5.36 -1.39
CA LEU A 97 14.68 5.93 -1.90
C LEU A 97 14.60 7.47 -1.86
N VAL A 98 15.62 8.10 -1.27
CA VAL A 98 15.86 9.55 -1.27
C VAL A 98 17.25 9.91 -1.76
#